data_AF-S0GHL8-F1
#
_entry.id   AF-S0GHL8-F1
#
_cell.length_a   1.000
_cell.length_b   1.000
_cell.length_c   1.000
_cell.angle_alpha   90.00
_cell.angle_beta   90.00
_cell.angle_gamma   90.00
#
_symmetry.space_group_name_H-M   'P 1'
#
loop_
_entity.id
_entity.type
_entity.pdbx_description
1 polymer ?
#
loop_
_entity_poly.entity_id
_entity_poly.type
_entity_poly.pdbx_seq_one_letter_code
_entity_poly.pdbx_strand_id
1 'polypeptide(L)'
;MKKLFLFALAVTALFSSCEKDPDLNKLDSDYAVYTNYDNGIQFNKFSSYYLPDSILVAGGGMKAQYWKDENAQKIISEVVAEMDDRGYTRVDDKEKADIGLQLSYAQQTTQIITPGYGYGYGWWGAGFWGPFWNDWYYPYPVSYSYDTGTFVAEMVDLTAKSANQNKKVDLPVIWHAYASGLVYNNSRIDMQLTLRAVEQAFEQSPYLNILYTDK
;
A
#
# COMPACT_ATOMS: atom_id res chain seq x y z
N MET A 1 26.89 -23.99 45.25
CA MET A 1 26.90 -22.64 44.66
C MET A 1 26.90 -22.75 43.13
N LYS A 2 25.75 -23.08 42.52
CA LYS A 2 25.63 -23.35 41.07
C LYS A 2 24.22 -23.03 40.51
N LYS A 3 23.45 -22.20 41.24
CA LYS A 3 22.07 -21.83 40.88
C LYS A 3 21.85 -20.31 40.74
N LEU A 4 22.92 -19.50 40.80
CA LEU A 4 22.84 -18.04 40.68
C LEU A 4 23.44 -17.49 39.37
N PHE A 5 23.83 -18.35 38.42
CA PHE A 5 24.42 -17.92 37.15
C PHE A 5 23.49 -18.02 35.93
N LEU A 6 22.27 -18.56 36.10
CA LEU A 6 21.32 -18.73 34.99
C LEU A 6 20.28 -17.61 34.89
N PHE A 7 20.28 -16.64 35.80
CA PHE A 7 19.32 -15.52 35.77
C PHE A 7 19.88 -14.23 35.16
N ALA A 8 21.19 -14.17 34.91
CA ALA A 8 21.85 -12.98 34.37
C ALA A 8 21.81 -12.88 32.83
N LEU A 9 21.40 -13.93 32.12
CA LEU A 9 21.42 -13.98 30.65
C LEU A 9 20.03 -13.79 30.00
N ALA A 10 18.96 -13.69 30.79
CA ALA A 10 17.59 -13.57 30.26
C ALA A 10 17.07 -12.12 30.18
N VAL A 11 17.80 -11.13 30.72
CA VAL A 11 17.33 -9.74 30.82
C VAL A 11 17.90 -8.83 29.72
N THR A 12 18.93 -9.26 29.00
CA THR A 12 19.56 -8.45 27.94
C THR A 12 18.92 -8.61 26.56
N ALA A 13 18.00 -9.56 26.37
CA ALA A 13 17.33 -9.81 25.09
C ALA A 13 16.02 -9.01 24.88
N LEU A 14 15.63 -8.15 25.82
CA LEU A 14 14.38 -7.38 25.74
C LEU A 14 14.55 -5.94 25.24
N PHE A 15 15.75 -5.53 24.83
CA PHE A 15 16.03 -4.14 24.40
C PHE A 15 16.41 -3.99 22.92
N SER A 16 16.31 -5.03 22.09
CA SER A 16 16.55 -4.93 20.64
C SER A 16 15.28 -4.69 19.81
N SER A 17 14.13 -4.42 20.44
CA SER A 17 12.98 -3.79 19.78
C SER A 17 12.95 -2.30 20.11
N CYS A 18 14.06 -1.60 19.85
CA CYS A 18 13.96 -0.16 19.62
C CYS A 18 13.35 0.04 18.23
N GLU A 19 12.04 -0.18 18.13
CA GLU A 19 11.26 0.62 17.18
C GLU A 19 11.57 2.06 17.59
N LYS A 20 12.12 2.84 16.67
CA LYS A 20 12.47 4.23 16.94
C LYS A 20 11.17 4.91 17.33
N ASP A 21 11.00 5.25 18.60
CA ASP A 21 9.84 6.00 19.07
C ASP A 21 9.68 7.20 18.14
N PRO A 22 8.53 7.34 17.45
CA PRO A 22 8.33 8.44 16.53
C PRO A 22 8.53 9.73 17.32
N ASP A 23 9.28 10.67 16.74
CA ASP A 23 9.58 11.95 17.37
C ASP A 23 8.28 12.77 17.44
N LEU A 24 7.52 12.58 18.53
CA LEU A 24 6.23 13.24 18.78
C LEU A 24 6.36 14.76 18.96
N ASN A 25 7.57 15.31 18.99
CA ASN A 25 7.79 16.76 18.98
C ASN A 25 7.67 17.36 17.56
N LYS A 26 7.45 16.54 16.52
CA LYS A 26 7.12 16.97 15.15
C LYS A 26 5.62 16.85 14.84
N LEU A 27 4.75 16.80 15.86
CA LEU A 27 3.28 16.71 15.73
C LEU A 27 2.62 18.02 15.22
N ASP A 28 3.26 18.68 14.27
CA ASP A 28 2.69 19.73 13.43
C ASP A 28 2.53 19.19 11.99
N SER A 29 2.28 17.88 11.86
CA SER A 29 2.13 17.24 10.56
C SER A 29 0.74 17.54 10.01
N ASP A 30 0.68 18.32 8.93
CA ASP A 30 -0.55 18.65 8.19
C ASP A 30 -1.41 17.41 7.83
N TYR A 31 -0.84 16.20 7.83
CA TYR A 31 -1.47 14.92 7.48
C TYR A 31 -0.73 13.73 8.14
N ALA A 32 -1.30 12.53 8.06
CA ALA A 32 -0.68 11.28 8.54
C ALA A 32 -0.55 10.26 7.41
N VAL A 33 0.56 9.51 7.38
CA VAL A 33 0.84 8.46 6.39
C VAL A 33 1.16 7.15 7.09
N TYR A 34 0.46 6.09 6.70
CA TYR A 34 0.60 4.76 7.24
C TYR A 34 0.98 3.80 6.12
N THR A 35 1.88 2.88 6.41
CA THR A 35 2.36 1.85 5.47
C THR A 35 2.43 0.50 6.16
N ASN A 36 2.05 -0.55 5.46
CA ASN A 36 2.20 -1.94 5.90
C ASN A 36 2.63 -2.82 4.72
N TYR A 37 3.29 -3.94 5.00
CA TYR A 37 3.83 -4.80 3.94
C TYR A 37 3.99 -6.25 4.37
N ASP A 38 4.15 -7.14 3.39
CA ASP A 38 4.51 -8.53 3.59
C ASP A 38 6.02 -8.67 3.89
N ASN A 39 6.37 -8.96 5.15
CA ASN A 39 7.77 -9.17 5.54
C ASN A 39 8.40 -10.48 5.02
N GLY A 40 7.59 -11.38 4.45
CA GLY A 40 8.03 -12.62 3.82
C GLY A 40 8.48 -12.44 2.36
N ILE A 41 8.25 -11.27 1.77
CA ILE A 41 8.55 -11.02 0.35
C ILE A 41 9.88 -10.31 0.16
N GLN A 42 10.61 -10.72 -0.87
CA GLN A 42 11.79 -10.02 -1.36
C GLN A 42 11.37 -9.20 -2.58
N PHE A 43 11.20 -7.89 -2.43
CA PHE A 43 10.67 -7.03 -3.49
C PHE A 43 11.55 -6.98 -4.75
N ASN A 44 12.85 -7.23 -4.61
CA ASN A 44 13.80 -7.34 -5.72
C ASN A 44 13.57 -8.53 -6.67
N LYS A 45 12.66 -9.45 -6.33
CA LYS A 45 12.21 -10.50 -7.25
C LYS A 45 11.32 -9.94 -8.38
N PHE A 46 10.77 -8.74 -8.19
CA PHE A 46 9.91 -8.06 -9.14
C PHE A 46 10.71 -7.01 -9.91
N SER A 47 10.30 -6.76 -11.16
CA SER A 47 10.96 -5.78 -12.04
C SER A 47 9.96 -4.84 -12.71
N SER A 48 8.72 -5.27 -12.86
CA SER A 48 7.70 -4.56 -13.63
C SER A 48 6.41 -4.37 -12.85
N TYR A 49 5.69 -3.29 -13.17
CA TYR A 49 4.39 -3.01 -12.57
C TYR A 49 3.38 -2.48 -13.60
N TYR A 50 2.10 -2.74 -13.35
CA TYR A 50 0.99 -2.09 -14.03
C TYR A 50 0.25 -1.19 -13.06
N LEU A 51 0.04 0.06 -13.45
CA LEU A 51 -0.74 1.06 -12.72
C LEU A 51 -1.86 1.57 -13.65
N PRO A 52 -3.14 1.46 -13.28
CA PRO A 52 -4.22 2.06 -14.06
C PRO A 52 -4.09 3.59 -14.16
N ASP A 53 -4.44 4.18 -15.31
CA ASP A 53 -4.49 5.64 -15.52
C ASP A 53 -5.71 6.31 -14.85
N SER A 54 -6.14 5.77 -13.70
CA SER A 54 -7.28 6.26 -12.96
C SER A 54 -7.22 5.88 -11.49
N ILE A 55 -7.70 6.78 -10.64
CA ILE A 55 -7.85 6.54 -9.20
C ILE A 55 -9.29 6.10 -8.95
N LEU A 56 -9.50 4.97 -8.29
CA LEU A 56 -10.83 4.54 -7.91
C LEU A 56 -11.38 5.45 -6.82
N VAL A 57 -12.63 5.87 -6.94
CA VAL A 57 -13.31 6.70 -5.95
C VAL A 57 -14.23 5.82 -5.12
N ALA A 58 -13.81 5.53 -3.90
CA ALA A 58 -14.54 4.68 -2.97
C ALA A 58 -15.60 5.48 -2.19
N GLY A 59 -16.75 4.86 -1.93
CA GLY A 59 -17.85 5.46 -1.16
C GLY A 59 -18.93 6.16 -2.00
N GLY A 60 -18.84 6.18 -3.34
CA GLY A 60 -19.80 6.87 -4.22
C GLY A 60 -21.09 6.11 -4.57
N GLY A 61 -21.28 4.88 -4.07
CA GLY A 61 -22.45 4.03 -4.35
C GLY A 61 -22.08 2.60 -4.81
N MET A 62 -23.06 1.87 -5.36
CA MET A 62 -22.89 0.44 -5.71
C MET A 62 -21.97 0.18 -6.93
N LYS A 63 -21.58 1.21 -7.68
CA LYS A 63 -20.71 1.10 -8.86
C LYS A 63 -19.41 1.83 -8.59
N ALA A 64 -18.28 1.21 -8.96
CA ALA A 64 -16.98 1.86 -8.93
C ALA A 64 -16.98 3.10 -9.82
N GLN A 65 -16.51 4.22 -9.27
CA GLN A 65 -16.25 5.45 -10.00
C GLN A 65 -14.73 5.62 -10.15
N TYR A 66 -14.29 6.24 -11.24
CA TYR A 66 -12.88 6.39 -11.56
C TYR A 66 -12.57 7.85 -11.87
N TRP A 67 -11.67 8.43 -11.07
CA TRP A 67 -11.16 9.78 -11.23
C TRP A 67 -9.99 9.79 -12.23
N LYS A 68 -10.08 10.65 -13.25
CA LYS A 68 -9.20 10.63 -14.43
C LYS A 68 -8.75 12.00 -14.92
N ASP A 69 -9.16 13.08 -14.27
CA ASP A 69 -8.81 14.44 -14.72
C ASP A 69 -7.34 14.77 -14.49
N GLU A 70 -6.93 16.00 -14.81
CA GLU A 70 -5.55 16.48 -14.66
C GLU A 70 -5.00 16.34 -13.24
N ASN A 71 -5.85 16.44 -12.22
CA ASN A 71 -5.45 16.31 -10.83
C ASN A 71 -5.21 14.84 -10.47
N ALA A 72 -6.05 13.92 -10.98
CA ALA A 72 -5.77 12.48 -10.88
C ALA A 72 -4.44 12.13 -11.56
N GLN A 73 -4.19 12.70 -12.76
CA GLN A 73 -2.97 12.42 -13.51
C GLN A 73 -1.70 12.94 -12.81
N LYS A 74 -1.77 14.05 -12.06
CA LYS A 74 -0.64 14.51 -11.22
C LYS A 74 -0.27 13.49 -10.16
N ILE A 75 -1.25 12.96 -9.42
CA ILE A 75 -1.03 11.95 -8.39
C ILE A 75 -0.49 10.66 -8.99
N ILE A 76 -1.06 10.21 -10.12
CA ILE A 76 -0.57 9.02 -10.84
C ILE A 76 0.87 9.23 -11.30
N SER A 77 1.21 10.42 -11.81
CA SER A 77 2.58 10.73 -12.26
C SER A 77 3.57 10.73 -11.10
N GLU A 78 3.17 11.21 -9.92
CA GLU A 78 4.00 11.15 -8.71
C GLU A 78 4.29 9.70 -8.30
N VAL A 79 3.26 8.85 -8.29
CA VAL A 79 3.41 7.42 -8.02
C VAL A 79 4.33 6.75 -9.05
N VAL A 80 4.25 7.14 -10.33
CA VAL A 80 5.15 6.63 -11.37
C VAL A 80 6.59 7.03 -11.08
N ALA A 81 6.84 8.31 -10.74
CA ALA A 81 8.19 8.78 -10.42
C ALA A 81 8.79 8.01 -9.22
N GLU A 82 8.01 7.80 -8.16
CA GLU A 82 8.45 7.04 -6.98
C GLU A 82 8.79 5.57 -7.29
N MET A 83 8.05 4.94 -8.23
CA MET A 83 8.33 3.59 -8.69
C MET A 83 9.59 3.53 -9.58
N ASP A 84 9.75 4.51 -10.47
CA ASP A 84 10.92 4.63 -11.35
C ASP A 84 12.21 4.83 -10.53
N ASP A 85 12.18 5.71 -9.52
CA ASP A 85 13.29 5.97 -8.60
C ASP A 85 13.69 4.75 -7.74
N ARG A 86 12.78 3.77 -7.62
CA ARG A 86 13.02 2.50 -6.93
C ARG A 86 13.43 1.37 -7.86
N GLY A 87 13.48 1.61 -9.17
CA GLY A 87 13.98 0.68 -10.18
C GLY A 87 12.92 -0.18 -10.86
N TYR A 88 11.63 0.06 -10.63
CA TYR A 88 10.57 -0.68 -11.30
C TYR A 88 10.27 -0.10 -12.68
N THR A 89 9.88 -0.95 -13.62
CA THR A 89 9.48 -0.54 -14.97
C THR A 89 7.96 -0.62 -15.15
N ARG A 90 7.32 0.47 -15.53
CA ARG A 90 5.90 0.47 -15.86
C ARG A 90 5.64 -0.27 -17.18
N VAL A 91 4.60 -1.12 -17.21
CA VAL A 91 4.13 -1.79 -18.42
C VAL A 91 2.68 -1.42 -18.73
N ASP A 92 2.33 -1.38 -20.01
CA ASP A 92 0.97 -1.06 -20.48
C ASP A 92 0.03 -2.28 -20.48
N ASP A 93 0.59 -3.48 -20.33
CA ASP A 93 -0.15 -4.73 -20.33
C ASP A 93 -0.08 -5.37 -18.94
N LYS A 94 -1.21 -5.34 -18.23
CA LYS A 94 -1.34 -5.92 -16.89
C LYS A 94 -0.99 -7.40 -16.83
N GLU A 95 -1.09 -8.15 -17.94
CA GLU A 95 -0.76 -9.58 -17.96
C GLU A 95 0.75 -9.83 -17.92
N LYS A 96 1.55 -8.82 -18.28
CA LYS A 96 3.02 -8.85 -18.28
C LYS A 96 3.66 -8.27 -17.02
N ALA A 97 2.87 -7.63 -16.17
CA ALA A 97 3.37 -7.02 -14.94
C ALA A 97 3.64 -8.07 -13.85
N ASP A 98 4.69 -7.85 -13.07
CA ASP A 98 4.94 -8.60 -11.84
C ASP A 98 4.08 -8.09 -10.69
N ILE A 99 3.94 -6.76 -10.60
CA ILE A 99 3.16 -6.06 -9.57
C ILE A 99 1.94 -5.37 -10.19
N GLY A 100 0.78 -5.51 -9.56
CA GLY A 100 -0.34 -4.60 -9.77
C GLY A 100 -0.31 -3.48 -8.75
N LEU A 101 -0.36 -2.22 -9.17
CA LEU A 101 -0.45 -1.07 -8.26
C LEU A 101 -1.80 -0.39 -8.48
N GLN A 102 -2.65 -0.37 -7.45
CA GLN A 102 -3.96 0.27 -7.49
C GLN A 102 -4.06 1.44 -6.53
N LEU A 103 -4.72 2.51 -6.99
CA LEU A 103 -4.94 3.73 -6.22
C LEU A 103 -6.42 3.90 -5.95
N SER A 104 -6.75 4.37 -4.74
CA SER A 104 -8.12 4.70 -4.34
C SER A 104 -8.17 6.01 -3.57
N TYR A 105 -9.32 6.67 -3.61
CA TYR A 105 -9.65 7.87 -2.84
C TYR A 105 -10.99 7.68 -2.14
N ALA A 106 -11.01 7.74 -0.82
CA ALA A 106 -12.21 7.56 -0.02
C ALA A 106 -13.03 8.86 0.05
N GLN A 107 -14.20 8.90 -0.57
CA GLN A 107 -15.15 10.02 -0.47
C GLN A 107 -16.08 9.93 0.75
N GLN A 108 -16.08 8.80 1.45
CA GLN A 108 -16.88 8.59 2.64
C GLN A 108 -16.08 7.76 3.64
N THR A 109 -16.39 7.94 4.93
CA THR A 109 -15.76 7.16 5.98
C THR A 109 -16.03 5.67 5.78
N THR A 110 -14.96 4.87 5.71
CA THR A 110 -15.02 3.43 5.45
C THR A 110 -14.17 2.69 6.48
N GLN A 111 -14.73 1.64 7.07
CA GLN A 111 -14.01 0.75 7.99
C GLN A 111 -13.67 -0.56 7.28
N ILE A 112 -12.39 -0.93 7.27
CA ILE A 112 -11.89 -2.20 6.74
C ILE A 112 -11.38 -3.02 7.92
N ILE A 113 -12.13 -4.07 8.29
CA ILE A 113 -11.88 -4.86 9.51
C ILE A 113 -11.28 -6.24 9.18
N THR A 114 -11.54 -6.79 7.97
CA THR A 114 -10.97 -8.06 7.50
C THR A 114 -10.82 -8.05 5.97
N PRO A 115 -9.82 -8.74 5.38
CA PRO A 115 -9.80 -9.02 3.94
C PRO A 115 -11.13 -9.62 3.47
N GLY A 116 -11.71 -9.09 2.38
CA GLY A 116 -13.03 -9.50 1.87
C GLY A 116 -14.24 -9.03 2.71
N TYR A 117 -14.05 -8.58 3.96
CA TYR A 117 -15.08 -8.07 4.86
C TYR A 117 -14.81 -6.59 5.20
N GLY A 118 -15.25 -5.69 4.31
CA GLY A 118 -15.10 -4.23 4.45
C GLY A 118 -14.93 -3.51 3.12
N TYR A 119 -14.28 -4.16 2.15
CA TYR A 119 -14.28 -3.73 0.74
C TYR A 119 -15.66 -4.03 0.14
N GLY A 120 -16.63 -3.15 0.41
CA GLY A 120 -17.98 -3.24 -0.16
C GLY A 120 -18.01 -2.93 -1.66
N TYR A 121 -19.22 -2.83 -2.20
CA TYR A 121 -19.42 -2.33 -3.56
C TYR A 121 -18.73 -0.97 -3.75
N GLY A 122 -18.00 -0.83 -4.85
CA GLY A 122 -17.32 0.42 -5.20
C GLY A 122 -15.81 0.45 -4.96
N TRP A 123 -15.21 -0.62 -4.41
CA TRP A 123 -13.75 -0.80 -4.31
C TRP A 123 -13.18 -1.68 -5.44
N TRP A 124 -11.85 -1.75 -5.52
CA TRP A 124 -11.17 -2.68 -6.42
C TRP A 124 -11.53 -4.12 -6.07
N GLY A 125 -11.88 -4.90 -7.10
CA GLY A 125 -12.06 -6.35 -6.96
C GLY A 125 -10.86 -7.09 -7.54
N ALA A 126 -10.45 -8.19 -6.90
CA ALA A 126 -9.32 -9.01 -7.35
C ALA A 126 -9.47 -9.45 -8.83
N GLY A 127 -10.71 -9.66 -9.30
CA GLY A 127 -11.01 -9.99 -10.70
C GLY A 127 -10.58 -8.94 -11.74
N PHE A 128 -10.36 -7.67 -11.35
CA PHE A 128 -9.78 -6.65 -12.24
C PHE A 128 -8.40 -7.06 -12.76
N TRP A 129 -7.61 -7.69 -11.89
CA TRP A 129 -6.23 -8.13 -12.14
C TRP A 129 -6.13 -9.43 -12.93
N GLY A 130 -7.26 -10.09 -13.21
CA GLY A 130 -7.30 -11.29 -14.03
C GLY A 130 -8.36 -12.30 -13.59
N PRO A 131 -8.77 -13.22 -14.47
CA PRO A 131 -9.84 -14.18 -14.20
C PRO A 131 -9.45 -15.27 -13.19
N PHE A 132 -8.14 -15.42 -12.92
CA PHE A 132 -7.57 -16.44 -12.02
C PHE A 132 -7.63 -16.04 -10.54
N TRP A 133 -8.01 -14.80 -10.23
CA TRP A 133 -8.09 -14.32 -8.85
C TRP A 133 -9.50 -14.53 -8.29
N ASN A 134 -9.55 -15.01 -7.05
CA ASN A 134 -10.79 -15.24 -6.31
C ASN A 134 -11.16 -14.01 -5.46
N ASP A 135 -10.38 -13.77 -4.40
CA ASP A 135 -10.52 -12.61 -3.52
C ASP A 135 -9.13 -12.06 -3.15
N TRP A 136 -9.03 -11.18 -2.17
CA TRP A 136 -7.79 -10.62 -1.64
C TRP A 136 -7.19 -11.48 -0.53
N TYR A 137 -5.86 -11.59 -0.51
CA TYR A 137 -5.11 -12.18 0.59
C TYR A 137 -4.19 -11.13 1.21
N TYR A 138 -4.35 -10.86 2.51
CA TYR A 138 -3.44 -9.97 3.24
C TYR A 138 -2.60 -10.82 4.21
N PRO A 139 -1.27 -10.89 4.00
CA PRO A 139 -0.36 -11.64 4.88
C PRO A 139 -0.07 -10.93 6.21
N TYR A 140 -0.71 -9.79 6.47
CA TYR A 140 -0.57 -8.98 7.67
C TYR A 140 -1.95 -8.55 8.21
N PRO A 141 -2.06 -8.19 9.51
CA PRO A 141 -3.30 -7.71 10.08
C PRO A 141 -3.84 -6.47 9.35
N VAL A 142 -5.12 -6.50 9.01
CA VAL A 142 -5.85 -5.41 8.37
C VAL A 142 -6.86 -4.87 9.38
N SER A 143 -6.69 -3.63 9.81
CA SER A 143 -7.68 -2.89 10.60
C SER A 143 -7.49 -1.41 10.30
N TYR A 144 -8.19 -0.93 9.28
CA TYR A 144 -8.05 0.42 8.76
C TYR A 144 -9.36 1.19 8.84
N SER A 145 -9.27 2.44 9.27
CA SER A 145 -10.36 3.41 9.27
C SER A 145 -10.00 4.52 8.30
N TYR A 146 -10.64 4.56 7.15
CA TYR A 146 -10.46 5.62 6.18
C TYR A 146 -11.48 6.71 6.43
N ASP A 147 -11.01 7.91 6.72
CA ASP A 147 -11.86 9.09 6.75
C ASP A 147 -12.10 9.63 5.34
N THR A 148 -13.07 10.52 5.20
CA THR A 148 -13.29 11.23 3.94
C THR A 148 -12.02 12.00 3.54
N GLY A 149 -11.59 11.85 2.29
CA GLY A 149 -10.36 12.45 1.79
C GLY A 149 -9.12 11.58 1.94
N THR A 150 -9.27 10.31 2.34
CA THR A 150 -8.13 9.40 2.46
C THR A 150 -7.66 8.93 1.09
N PHE A 151 -6.37 9.08 0.81
CA PHE A 151 -5.70 8.42 -0.32
C PHE A 151 -5.22 7.03 0.11
N VAL A 152 -5.38 6.03 -0.76
CA VAL A 152 -4.97 4.63 -0.52
C VAL A 152 -4.22 4.12 -1.74
N ALA A 153 -3.10 3.43 -1.51
CA ALA A 153 -2.33 2.73 -2.53
C ALA A 153 -2.02 1.30 -2.09
N GLU A 154 -2.19 0.34 -3.01
CA GLU A 154 -1.98 -1.09 -2.73
C GLU A 154 -1.17 -1.73 -3.86
N MET A 155 -0.11 -2.46 -3.50
CA MET A 155 0.63 -3.32 -4.42
C MET A 155 0.20 -4.77 -4.25
N VAL A 156 0.06 -5.49 -5.35
CA VAL A 156 -0.38 -6.88 -5.38
C VAL A 156 0.58 -7.75 -6.20
N ASP A 157 0.83 -8.97 -5.75
CA ASP A 157 1.73 -9.93 -6.43
C ASP A 157 0.98 -10.65 -7.57
N LEU A 158 1.18 -10.19 -8.81
CA LEU A 158 0.57 -10.80 -10.00
C LEU A 158 1.30 -12.07 -10.46
N THR A 159 2.44 -12.40 -9.86
CA THR A 159 3.20 -13.62 -10.13
C THR A 159 2.70 -14.81 -9.30
N ALA A 160 1.97 -14.57 -8.21
CA ALA A 160 1.39 -15.57 -7.31
C ALA A 160 0.21 -16.37 -7.90
N LYS A 161 0.15 -16.51 -9.23
CA LYS A 161 -0.89 -17.23 -9.95
C LYS A 161 -0.75 -18.75 -9.70
N SER A 162 -1.88 -19.44 -9.63
CA SER A 162 -1.91 -20.90 -9.59
C SER A 162 -1.33 -21.50 -10.87
N ALA A 163 -0.46 -22.51 -10.73
CA ALA A 163 0.00 -23.32 -11.87
C ALA A 163 -1.15 -24.05 -12.59
N ASN A 164 -2.26 -24.29 -11.90
CA ASN A 164 -3.50 -24.77 -12.50
C ASN A 164 -4.41 -23.58 -12.82
N GLN A 165 -4.54 -23.25 -14.10
CA GLN A 165 -5.35 -22.14 -14.61
C GLN A 165 -6.86 -22.29 -14.34
N ASN A 166 -7.34 -23.49 -14.01
CA ASN A 166 -8.74 -23.72 -13.64
C ASN A 166 -9.01 -23.51 -12.14
N LYS A 167 -7.96 -23.29 -11.34
CA LYS A 167 -8.09 -23.04 -9.90
C LYS A 167 -7.84 -21.56 -9.62
N LYS A 168 -8.87 -20.88 -9.12
CA LYS A 168 -8.70 -19.52 -8.61
C LYS A 168 -7.96 -19.53 -7.27
N VAL A 169 -7.14 -18.51 -7.04
CA VAL A 169 -6.43 -18.27 -5.79
C VAL A 169 -6.65 -16.84 -5.33
N ASP A 170 -6.47 -16.58 -4.04
CA ASP A 170 -6.58 -15.22 -3.51
C ASP A 170 -5.31 -14.43 -3.86
N LEU A 171 -5.50 -13.17 -4.28
CA LEU A 171 -4.47 -12.27 -4.78
C LEU A 171 -3.75 -11.60 -3.59
N PRO A 172 -2.44 -11.86 -3.39
CA PRO A 172 -1.70 -11.27 -2.27
C PRO A 172 -1.55 -9.76 -2.41
N VAL A 173 -1.96 -9.00 -1.39
CA VAL A 173 -1.60 -7.60 -1.21
C VAL A 173 -0.29 -7.56 -0.42
N ILE A 174 0.76 -7.07 -1.05
CA ILE A 174 2.15 -7.17 -0.58
C ILE A 174 2.67 -5.87 0.03
N TRP A 175 2.04 -4.75 -0.33
CA TRP A 175 2.26 -3.45 0.30
C TRP A 175 0.97 -2.66 0.27
N HIS A 176 0.73 -1.91 1.33
CA HIS A 176 -0.42 -1.05 1.52
C HIS A 176 0.03 0.26 2.12
N ALA A 177 -0.49 1.36 1.60
CA ALA A 177 -0.34 2.67 2.19
C ALA A 177 -1.66 3.43 2.20
N TYR A 178 -1.85 4.26 3.21
CA TYR A 178 -2.91 5.25 3.20
C TYR A 178 -2.48 6.53 3.89
N ALA A 179 -3.07 7.64 3.44
CA ALA A 179 -2.83 8.96 3.99
C ALA A 179 -4.14 9.68 4.30
N SER A 180 -4.25 10.22 5.51
CA SER A 180 -5.43 10.93 6.02
C SER A 180 -5.07 12.35 6.45
N GLY A 181 -6.07 13.22 6.60
CA GLY A 181 -5.86 14.64 6.93
C GLY A 181 -5.46 15.50 5.73
N LEU A 182 -5.79 15.10 4.50
CA LEU A 182 -5.37 15.79 3.27
C LEU A 182 -6.30 16.94 2.83
N VAL A 183 -7.43 17.15 3.50
CA VAL A 183 -8.51 18.04 3.03
C VAL A 183 -8.66 19.27 3.92
N TYR A 184 -8.41 20.45 3.35
CA TYR A 184 -8.45 21.77 4.00
C TYR A 184 -9.38 22.77 3.27
N ASN A 185 -10.26 22.30 2.39
CA ASN A 185 -11.14 23.13 1.55
C ASN A 185 -10.38 24.10 0.63
N ASN A 186 -9.18 23.73 0.22
CA ASN A 186 -8.38 24.48 -0.73
C ASN A 186 -7.71 23.50 -1.70
N SER A 187 -8.25 23.42 -2.92
CA SER A 187 -7.83 22.41 -3.90
C SER A 187 -6.33 22.43 -4.22
N ARG A 188 -5.65 23.58 -4.10
CA ARG A 188 -4.21 23.67 -4.28
C ARG A 188 -3.45 23.06 -3.10
N ILE A 189 -3.86 23.38 -1.88
CA ILE A 189 -3.25 22.84 -0.65
C ILE A 189 -3.50 21.34 -0.57
N ASP A 190 -4.74 20.91 -0.79
CA ASP A 190 -5.17 19.51 -0.73
C ASP A 190 -4.36 18.64 -1.72
N MET A 191 -4.14 19.17 -2.94
CA MET A 191 -3.28 18.52 -3.94
C MET A 191 -1.82 18.45 -3.48
N GLN A 192 -1.25 19.55 -2.97
CA GLN A 192 0.14 19.55 -2.48
C GLN A 192 0.35 18.59 -1.31
N LEU A 193 -0.63 18.46 -0.42
CA LEU A 193 -0.60 17.49 0.67
C LEU A 193 -0.67 16.06 0.15
N THR A 194 -1.54 15.82 -0.84
CA THR A 194 -1.68 14.49 -1.45
C THR A 194 -0.38 14.03 -2.13
N LEU A 195 0.28 14.92 -2.88
CA LEU A 195 1.57 14.60 -3.51
C LEU A 195 2.67 14.32 -2.47
N ARG A 196 2.81 15.17 -1.45
CA ARG A 196 3.75 14.93 -0.34
C ARG A 196 3.46 13.63 0.43
N ALA A 197 2.19 13.25 0.54
CA ALA A 197 1.80 12.01 1.17
C ALA A 197 2.15 10.77 0.34
N VAL A 198 2.12 10.87 -1.00
CA VAL A 198 2.64 9.85 -1.91
C VAL A 198 4.15 9.70 -1.68
N GLU A 199 4.91 10.78 -1.81
CA GLU A 199 6.36 10.80 -1.59
C GLU A 199 6.71 10.14 -0.24
N GLN A 200 6.07 10.60 0.85
CA GLN A 200 6.31 10.08 2.19
C GLN A 200 5.98 8.57 2.32
N ALA A 201 4.89 8.08 1.72
CA ALA A 201 4.54 6.66 1.76
C ALA A 201 5.64 5.78 1.18
N PHE A 202 6.26 6.25 0.10
CA PHE A 202 7.37 5.56 -0.55
C PHE A 202 8.70 5.75 0.19
N GLU A 203 8.98 6.94 0.75
CA GLU A 203 10.17 7.21 1.58
C GLU A 203 10.21 6.33 2.83
N GLN A 204 9.08 6.18 3.52
CA GLN A 204 8.99 5.34 4.72
C GLN A 204 8.90 3.84 4.41
N SER A 205 8.99 3.46 3.13
CA SER A 205 8.99 2.08 2.64
C SER A 205 10.31 1.72 1.94
N PRO A 206 11.47 1.79 2.63
CA PRO A 206 12.79 1.61 1.99
C PRO A 206 13.00 0.22 1.39
N TYR A 207 12.31 -0.79 1.90
CA TYR A 207 12.32 -2.18 1.40
C TYR A 207 11.74 -2.33 -0.01
N LEU A 208 11.05 -1.31 -0.54
CA LEU A 208 10.59 -1.29 -1.93
C LEU A 208 11.72 -0.93 -2.92
N ASN A 209 12.87 -0.42 -2.48
CA ASN A 209 13.93 -0.02 -3.39
C ASN A 209 14.74 -1.24 -3.86
N ILE A 210 14.67 -1.55 -5.16
CA ILE A 210 15.35 -2.73 -5.73
C ILE A 210 16.73 -2.40 -6.33
N LEU A 211 17.09 -1.11 -6.42
CA LEU A 211 18.38 -0.65 -6.89
C LEU A 211 19.50 -0.85 -5.86
N TYR A 212 19.15 -0.82 -4.57
CA TYR A 212 20.07 -0.98 -3.45
C TYR A 212 19.83 -2.29 -2.71
N THR A 213 19.96 -3.40 -3.44
CA THR A 213 19.96 -4.71 -2.80
C THR A 213 21.38 -5.04 -2.36
N ASP A 214 21.62 -5.10 -1.05
CA ASP A 214 22.84 -5.67 -0.50
C ASP A 214 23.00 -7.09 -1.07
N LYS A 215 24.12 -7.33 -1.75
CA LYS A 215 24.50 -8.63 -2.31
C LYS A 215 24.78 -9.66 -1.23
#